data_AF-A0AAJ4AMG2-F1
#
_entry.id   AF-A0AAJ4AMG2-F1
#
_cell.length_a   1.000
_cell.length_b   1.000
_cell.length_c   1.000
_cell.angle_alpha   90.00
_cell.angle_beta   90.00
_cell.angle_gamma   90.00
#
_symmetry.space_group_name_H-M   'P 1'
#
loop_
_entity.id
_entity.type
_entity.pdbx_description
1 polymer ?
#
loop_
_entity_poly.entity_id
_entity_poly.type
_entity_poly.pdbx_seq_one_letter_code
_entity_poly.pdbx_strand_id
1 'polypeptide(L)'
;MNTWVLIAGLICLFTSCVHVFAGQLDPVRPFLKSDLPDIPKATLLACWHMVSATLIICGLVLTYVGWHNVTSFENVVIGISIAFIIFSVVFLSVGWYFFNLKAFTTLPQWTLLLPIGVFGLVGIM
;
A
#
# COMPACT_ATOMS: atom_id res chain seq x y z
N MET A 1 3.53 -8.39 -22.74
CA MET A 1 3.19 -8.28 -21.31
C MET A 1 4.47 -8.08 -20.54
N ASN A 2 4.48 -7.16 -19.57
CA ASN A 2 5.53 -7.03 -18.59
C ASN A 2 5.11 -7.78 -17.32
N THR A 3 5.63 -9.00 -17.15
CA THR A 3 5.21 -9.91 -16.08
C THR A 3 5.47 -9.34 -14.69
N TRP A 4 6.59 -8.63 -14.49
CA TRP A 4 6.95 -8.05 -13.20
C TRP A 4 6.01 -6.92 -12.79
N VAL A 5 5.74 -5.98 -13.70
CA VAL A 5 4.79 -4.89 -13.45
C VAL A 5 3.36 -5.43 -13.25
N LEU A 6 2.99 -6.49 -13.99
CA LEU A 6 1.70 -7.14 -13.81
C LEU A 6 1.57 -7.77 -12.41
N ILE A 7 2.59 -8.50 -11.94
CA ILE A 7 2.62 -9.06 -10.58
C ILE A 7 2.49 -7.94 -9.54
N ALA A 8 3.22 -6.83 -9.71
CA ALA A 8 3.11 -5.67 -8.82
C ALA A 8 1.67 -5.13 -8.76
N GLY A 9 1.01 -4.99 -9.91
CA GLY A 9 -0.38 -4.55 -9.99
C GLY A 9 -1.37 -5.49 -9.31
N LEU A 10 -1.23 -6.80 -9.51
CA LEU A 10 -2.09 -7.80 -8.88
C LEU A 10 -1.91 -7.84 -7.36
N ILE A 11 -0.68 -7.74 -6.87
CA ILE A 11 -0.41 -7.63 -5.42
C ILE A 11 -1.03 -6.34 -4.87
N CYS A 12 -0.93 -5.23 -5.60
CA CYS A 12 -1.53 -3.96 -5.18
C CYS A 12 -3.06 -4.02 -5.10
N LEU A 13 -3.72 -4.64 -6.08
CA LEU A 13 -5.17 -4.86 -6.05
C LEU A 13 -5.57 -5.79 -4.91
N PHE A 14 -4.85 -6.89 -4.70
CA PHE A 14 -5.09 -7.76 -3.55
C PHE A 14 -4.91 -7.01 -2.22
N THR A 15 -3.85 -6.21 -2.10
CA THR A 15 -3.58 -5.37 -0.93
C THR A 15 -4.71 -4.38 -0.70
N SER A 16 -5.31 -3.81 -1.75
CA SER A 16 -6.47 -2.93 -1.65
C SER A 16 -7.69 -3.65 -1.03
N CYS A 17 -7.95 -4.90 -1.43
CA CYS A 17 -9.01 -5.71 -0.83
C CYS A 17 -8.72 -6.00 0.64
N VAL A 18 -7.50 -6.43 0.97
CA VAL A 18 -7.10 -6.69 2.36
C VAL A 18 -7.25 -5.42 3.20
N HIS A 19 -6.79 -4.27 2.69
CA HIS A 19 -6.90 -2.99 3.37
C HIS A 19 -8.36 -2.59 3.60
N VAL A 20 -9.22 -2.65 2.58
CA VAL A 20 -10.63 -2.23 2.71
C VAL A 20 -11.44 -3.15 3.62
N PHE A 21 -11.20 -4.46 3.58
CA PHE A 21 -12.02 -5.44 4.31
C PHE A 21 -11.37 -5.89 5.63
N ALA A 22 -10.19 -6.51 5.57
CA ALA A 22 -9.50 -7.04 6.74
C ALA A 22 -8.94 -5.92 7.63
N GLY A 23 -8.43 -4.85 7.00
CA GLY A 23 -7.94 -3.67 7.71
C GLY A 23 -9.00 -2.94 8.54
N GLN A 24 -10.28 -3.23 8.38
CA GLN A 24 -11.30 -2.63 9.26
C GLN A 24 -11.26 -3.20 10.69
N LEU A 25 -10.79 -4.44 10.87
CA LEU A 25 -10.95 -5.18 12.12
C LEU A 25 -10.06 -4.66 13.25
N ASP A 26 -8.76 -4.55 12.98
CA ASP A 26 -7.77 -4.26 14.02
C ASP A 26 -7.40 -2.77 14.13
N PRO A 27 -7.18 -2.02 13.04
CA PRO A 27 -6.88 -0.59 13.16
C PRO A 27 -8.13 0.31 13.16
N VAL A 28 -9.10 0.14 12.25
CA VAL A 28 -10.18 1.14 12.08
C VAL A 28 -11.27 1.04 13.16
N ARG A 29 -11.85 -0.15 13.38
CA ARG A 29 -12.95 -0.32 14.33
C ARG A 29 -12.55 0.05 15.78
N PRO A 30 -11.39 -0.39 16.30
CA PRO A 30 -10.97 0.00 17.65
C PRO A 30 -10.67 1.49 17.75
N PHE A 31 -10.05 2.07 16.72
CA PHE A 31 -9.78 3.50 16.64
C PHE A 31 -11.07 4.35 16.71
N LEU A 32 -12.09 4.01 15.93
CA LEU A 32 -13.36 4.76 15.93
C LEU A 32 -14.11 4.65 17.27
N LYS A 33 -13.90 3.55 18.00
CA LYS A 33 -14.47 3.30 19.33
C LYS A 33 -13.65 3.89 20.49
N SER A 34 -12.48 4.46 20.22
CA SER A 34 -11.63 5.09 21.25
C SER A 34 -12.26 6.37 21.81
N ASP A 35 -11.67 6.93 22.86
CA ASP A 35 -12.12 8.19 23.49
C ASP A 35 -11.63 9.46 22.74
N LEU A 36 -11.07 9.32 21.53
CA LEU A 36 -10.63 10.47 20.74
C LEU A 36 -11.81 11.39 20.36
N PRO A 37 -11.59 12.72 20.29
CA PRO A 37 -12.60 13.65 19.79
C PRO A 37 -12.99 13.33 18.33
N ASP A 38 -14.19 13.76 17.94
CA ASP A 38 -14.76 13.43 16.62
C ASP A 38 -13.95 13.96 15.44
N ILE A 39 -13.31 15.13 15.59
CA ILE A 39 -12.52 15.75 14.51
C ILE A 39 -11.31 14.86 14.15
N PRO A 40 -10.38 14.51 15.06
CA PRO A 40 -9.31 13.54 14.79
C PRO A 40 -9.81 12.20 14.24
N LYS A 41 -10.94 11.69 14.75
CA LYS A 41 -11.57 10.45 14.25
C LYS A 41 -11.92 10.56 12.77
N ALA A 42 -12.65 11.61 12.41
CA ALA A 42 -13.05 11.87 11.03
C ALA A 42 -11.82 12.07 10.11
N THR A 43 -10.81 12.80 10.55
CA THR A 43 -9.59 13.04 9.76
C THR A 43 -8.83 11.74 9.47
N LEU A 44 -8.60 10.89 10.47
CA LEU A 44 -7.88 9.64 10.27
C LEU A 44 -8.69 8.62 9.46
N LEU A 45 -10.03 8.62 9.61
CA LEU A 45 -10.90 7.81 8.75
C LEU A 45 -10.83 8.29 7.28
N ALA A 46 -10.77 9.60 7.05
CA ALA A 46 -10.54 10.12 5.69
C ALA A 46 -9.18 9.69 5.14
N CYS A 47 -8.10 9.77 5.94
CA CYS A 47 -6.78 9.28 5.56
C CYS A 47 -6.80 7.78 5.22
N TRP A 48 -7.54 6.98 5.98
CA TRP A 48 -7.73 5.56 5.69
C TRP A 48 -8.32 5.32 4.29
N HIS A 49 -9.39 6.04 3.94
CA HIS A 49 -10.04 5.92 2.63
C HIS A 49 -9.21 6.50 1.48
N MET A 50 -8.42 7.55 1.73
CA MET A 50 -7.45 8.05 0.75
C MET A 50 -6.43 6.96 0.38
N VAL A 51 -5.90 6.22 1.36
CA VAL A 51 -5.00 5.08 1.10
C VAL A 51 -5.72 3.98 0.31
N SER A 52 -6.98 3.66 0.64
CA SER A 52 -7.78 2.71 -0.14
C SER A 52 -7.88 3.11 -1.62
N ALA A 53 -8.20 4.38 -1.88
CA ALA A 53 -8.31 4.89 -3.25
C ALA A 53 -6.96 4.83 -3.97
N THR A 54 -5.86 5.22 -3.32
CA THR A 54 -4.51 5.13 -3.88
C THR A 54 -4.14 3.69 -4.25
N LEU A 55 -4.38 2.71 -3.37
CA LEU A 55 -4.09 1.29 -3.65
C LEU A 55 -4.88 0.78 -4.87
N ILE A 56 -6.15 1.13 -4.99
CA ILE A 56 -6.99 0.73 -6.14
C ILE A 56 -6.47 1.37 -7.42
N ILE A 57 -6.25 2.69 -7.44
CA ILE A 57 -5.81 3.42 -8.63
C ILE A 57 -4.44 2.91 -9.09
N CYS A 58 -3.46 2.83 -8.18
CA CYS A 58 -2.14 2.30 -8.51
C CYS A 58 -2.20 0.85 -8.97
N GLY A 59 -3.01 0.01 -8.33
CA GLY A 59 -3.18 -1.39 -8.73
C GLY A 59 -3.75 -1.53 -10.14
N LEU A 60 -4.76 -0.73 -10.49
CA LEU A 60 -5.33 -0.71 -11.84
C LEU A 60 -4.32 -0.22 -12.88
N VAL A 61 -3.57 0.85 -12.59
CA VAL A 61 -2.55 1.39 -13.49
C VAL A 61 -1.43 0.37 -13.73
N LEU A 62 -0.85 -0.21 -12.67
CA LEU A 62 0.21 -1.21 -12.80
C LEU A 62 -0.29 -2.46 -13.54
N THR A 63 -1.51 -2.92 -13.25
CA THR A 63 -2.11 -4.07 -13.95
C THR A 63 -2.29 -3.77 -15.44
N TYR A 64 -2.82 -2.60 -15.79
CA TYR A 64 -2.99 -2.17 -17.18
C TYR A 64 -1.66 -2.07 -17.93
N VAL A 65 -0.67 -1.39 -17.34
CA VAL A 65 0.68 -1.24 -17.93
C VAL A 65 1.36 -2.59 -18.09
N GLY A 66 1.30 -3.46 -17.06
CA GLY A 66 1.86 -4.80 -17.10
C GLY A 66 1.21 -5.69 -18.15
N TRP A 67 -0.12 -5.66 -18.25
CA TRP A 67 -0.86 -6.45 -19.23
C TRP A 67 -0.58 -6.01 -20.66
N HIS A 68 -0.68 -4.71 -20.94
CA HIS A 68 -0.51 -4.17 -22.29
C HIS A 68 0.94 -3.86 -22.68
N ASN A 69 1.89 -3.99 -21.75
CA ASN A 69 3.30 -3.66 -21.95
C ASN A 69 3.53 -2.22 -22.43
N VAL A 70 2.90 -1.26 -21.76
CA VAL A 70 2.86 0.15 -22.18
C VAL A 70 4.13 0.88 -21.72
N THR A 71 5.14 0.96 -22.58
CA THR A 71 6.46 1.58 -22.26
C THR A 71 6.40 3.09 -22.03
N SER A 72 5.42 3.79 -22.61
CA SER A 72 5.25 5.24 -22.38
C SER A 72 4.89 5.61 -20.92
N PHE A 73 4.57 4.62 -20.08
CA PHE A 73 4.20 4.80 -18.67
C PHE A 73 5.35 4.42 -17.70
N GLU A 74 6.57 4.16 -18.18
CA GLU A 74 7.71 3.78 -17.33
C GLU A 74 7.95 4.72 -16.14
N ASN A 75 7.93 6.04 -16.37
CA ASN A 75 8.09 7.04 -15.31
C ASN A 75 6.96 6.98 -14.26
N VAL A 76 5.74 6.61 -14.68
CA VAL A 76 4.60 6.42 -13.77
C VAL A 76 4.81 5.17 -12.92
N VAL A 77 5.27 4.07 -13.53
CA VAL A 77 5.60 2.83 -12.81
C VAL A 77 6.71 3.08 -11.79
N ILE A 78 7.77 3.80 -12.17
CA ILE A 78 8.86 4.20 -11.26
C ILE A 78 8.31 5.02 -10.09
N GLY A 79 7.51 6.06 -10.36
CA GLY A 79 6.94 6.92 -9.33
C GLY A 79 6.05 6.16 -8.34
N ILE A 80 5.17 5.29 -8.84
CA ILE A 80 4.35 4.40 -7.99
C ILE A 80 5.27 3.50 -7.16
N SER A 81 6.26 2.86 -7.79
CA SER A 81 7.12 1.89 -7.12
C SER A 81 7.91 2.51 -5.96
N ILE A 82 8.47 3.70 -6.18
CA ILE A 82 9.17 4.48 -5.15
C ILE A 82 8.21 4.83 -4.01
N ALA A 83 6.98 5.27 -4.31
CA ALA A 83 5.99 5.59 -3.29
C ALA A 83 5.68 4.37 -2.39
N PHE A 84 5.51 3.18 -2.97
CA PHE A 84 5.26 1.96 -2.19
C PHE A 84 6.45 1.51 -1.34
N ILE A 85 7.69 1.72 -1.82
CA ILE A 85 8.90 1.53 -0.99
C ILE A 85 8.89 2.51 0.18
N ILE A 86 8.61 3.80 -0.06
CA ILE A 86 8.51 4.82 0.99
C ILE A 86 7.44 4.44 2.02
N PHE A 87 6.24 4.02 1.59
CA PHE A 87 5.19 3.59 2.49
C PHE A 87 5.62 2.40 3.35
N SER A 88 6.34 1.45 2.76
CA SER A 88 6.90 0.30 3.49
C SER A 88 7.89 0.77 4.57
N VAL A 89 8.78 1.70 4.22
CA VAL A 89 9.74 2.30 5.17
C VAL A 89 9.00 3.04 6.29
N VAL A 90 7.92 3.76 5.99
CA VAL A 90 7.09 4.42 7.02
C VAL A 90 6.52 3.40 8.01
N PHE A 91 5.91 2.30 7.54
CA PHE A 91 5.37 1.27 8.43
C PHE A 91 6.46 0.59 9.27
N LEU A 92 7.63 0.31 8.68
CA LEU A 92 8.76 -0.24 9.42
C LEU A 92 9.28 0.73 10.48
N SER A 93 9.39 2.01 10.16
CA SER A 93 9.92 3.05 11.07
C SER A 93 8.97 3.33 12.23
N VAL A 94 7.67 3.49 11.94
CA VAL A 94 6.63 3.69 12.97
C VAL A 94 6.49 2.43 13.81
N GLY A 95 6.48 1.26 13.18
CA GLY A 95 6.43 -0.01 13.90
C GLY A 95 7.63 -0.19 14.82
N TRP A 96 8.83 0.12 14.36
CA TRP A 96 10.04 0.06 15.18
C TRP A 96 9.93 1.00 16.39
N TYR A 97 9.47 2.23 16.18
CA TYR A 97 9.32 3.21 17.25
C TYR A 97 8.36 2.74 18.36
N PHE A 98 7.23 2.13 18.01
CA PHE A 98 6.23 1.67 19.00
C PHE A 98 6.48 0.25 19.53
N PHE A 99 7.07 -0.65 18.74
CA PHE A 99 7.11 -2.09 19.03
C PHE A 99 8.51 -2.73 18.95
N ASN A 100 9.57 -1.96 18.65
CA ASN A 100 10.93 -2.46 18.42
C ASN A 100 10.94 -3.65 17.43
N LEU A 101 11.65 -4.74 17.73
CA LEU A 101 11.71 -5.94 16.88
C LEU A 101 10.34 -6.62 16.68
N LYS A 102 9.35 -6.37 17.55
CA LYS A 102 7.99 -6.91 17.35
C LYS A 102 7.26 -6.20 16.20
N ALA A 103 7.78 -5.07 15.70
CA ALA A 103 7.23 -4.35 14.56
C ALA A 103 6.98 -5.25 13.35
N PHE A 104 7.89 -6.19 13.07
CA PHE A 104 7.81 -7.06 11.90
C PHE A 104 6.58 -7.98 11.91
N THR A 105 6.00 -8.25 13.09
CA THR A 105 4.78 -9.05 13.24
C THR A 105 3.56 -8.24 13.66
N THR A 106 3.74 -7.13 14.38
CA THR A 106 2.63 -6.29 14.86
C THR A 106 2.09 -5.33 13.79
N LEU A 107 2.95 -4.83 12.90
CA LEU A 107 2.57 -4.00 11.75
C LEU A 107 3.06 -4.64 10.44
N PRO A 108 2.42 -5.74 9.98
CA PRO A 108 2.89 -6.52 8.84
C PRO A 108 2.62 -5.86 7.47
N GLN A 109 2.10 -4.63 7.40
CA GLN A 109 1.70 -3.98 6.15
C GLN A 109 2.85 -3.87 5.14
N TRP A 110 4.09 -3.69 5.62
CA TRP A 110 5.29 -3.62 4.76
C TRP A 110 5.48 -4.89 3.91
N THR A 111 4.98 -6.05 4.35
CA THR A 111 5.14 -7.33 3.64
C THR A 111 4.41 -7.36 2.30
N LEU A 112 3.32 -6.59 2.15
CA LEU A 112 2.58 -6.45 0.89
C LEU A 112 2.97 -5.19 0.12
N LEU A 113 3.30 -4.10 0.82
CA LEU A 113 3.67 -2.84 0.19
C LEU A 113 5.05 -2.91 -0.49
N LEU A 114 6.03 -3.55 0.14
CA LEU A 114 7.40 -3.58 -0.38
C LEU A 114 7.51 -4.37 -1.69
N PRO A 115 6.92 -5.57 -1.83
CA PRO A 115 6.95 -6.30 -3.10
C PRO A 115 6.34 -5.55 -4.28
N ILE A 116 5.30 -4.73 -4.06
CA ILE A 116 4.71 -3.91 -5.13
C ILE A 116 5.77 -2.98 -5.73
N GLY A 117 6.50 -2.27 -4.88
CA GLY A 117 7.55 -1.37 -5.33
C GLY A 117 8.75 -2.10 -5.93
N VAL A 118 9.17 -3.22 -5.34
CA VAL A 118 10.31 -4.00 -5.86
C VAL A 118 9.99 -4.57 -7.23
N PHE A 119 8.86 -5.25 -7.41
CA PHE A 119 8.49 -5.82 -8.71
C PHE A 119 8.20 -4.76 -9.77
N GLY A 120 7.64 -3.61 -9.37
CA GLY A 120 7.47 -2.49 -10.27
C GLY A 120 8.80 -1.98 -10.83
N LEU A 121 9.82 -1.76 -9.98
CA LEU A 121 11.16 -1.35 -10.44
C LEU A 121 11.88 -2.43 -11.24
N VAL A 122 11.81 -3.70 -10.80
CA VAL A 122 12.41 -4.82 -11.54
C VAL A 122 11.81 -4.97 -12.93
N GLY A 123 10.54 -4.63 -13.11
CA GLY A 123 9.91 -4.64 -14.43
C GLY A 123 10.36 -3.52 -15.37
N ILE A 124 10.99 -2.47 -14.86
CA ILE A 124 11.47 -1.34 -15.68
C ILE A 124 12.99 -1.40 -15.95
N MET A 125 13.74 -2.11 -15.12
CA MET A 125 15.18 -2.39 -15.33
C MET A 125 15.40 -3.45 -16.41
#